data_AF-A0A7C1ZD94-F1
#
_entry.id   AF-A0A7C1ZD94-F1
#
_cell.length_a   1.000
_cell.length_b   1.000
_cell.length_c   1.000
_cell.angle_alpha   90.00
_cell.angle_beta   90.00
_cell.angle_gamma   90.00
#
_symmetry.space_group_name_H-M   'P 1'
#
loop_
_entity.id
_entity.type
_entity.pdbx_description
1 polymer ?
#
loop_
_entity_poly.entity_id
_entity_poly.type
_entity_poly.pdbx_seq_one_letter_code
_entity_poly.pdbx_strand_id
1 'polypeptide(L)' 'MTDLFDSEKYLAVATDDAKLSRVLRLRGIPFLLPAVVILKLFRDRKINRNVALEMLEKLRPFISDDEYSTVRIILEKKL' A
#
# COMPACT_ATOMS: atom_id res chain seq x y z
N MET A 1 -8.79 13.10 24.12
CA MET A 1 -9.24 11.95 23.31
C MET A 1 -8.68 12.20 21.93
N THR A 2 -7.68 11.44 21.50
CA THR A 2 -6.99 11.65 20.21
C THR A 2 -7.89 11.15 19.08
N ASP A 3 -8.38 12.05 18.24
CA ASP A 3 -9.16 11.69 17.06
C ASP A 3 -8.28 10.90 16.07
N LEU A 4 -8.58 9.60 15.99
CA LEU A 4 -7.67 8.53 15.55
C LEU A 4 -7.79 8.21 14.04
N PHE A 5 -8.84 8.66 13.37
CA PHE A 5 -9.08 8.50 11.94
C PHE A 5 -10.36 9.30 11.61
N ASP A 6 -10.27 10.32 10.76
CA ASP A 6 -11.42 11.10 10.33
C ASP A 6 -12.04 10.46 9.09
N SER A 7 -13.10 9.68 9.29
CA SER A 7 -13.80 8.97 8.22
C SER A 7 -14.59 9.87 7.29
N GLU A 8 -14.82 11.14 7.64
CA GLU A 8 -15.46 12.11 6.73
C GLU A 8 -14.45 12.68 5.73
N LYS A 9 -13.16 12.70 6.08
CA LYS A 9 -12.09 13.23 5.22
C LYS A 9 -11.28 12.16 4.50
N TYR A 10 -11.14 10.98 5.08
CA TYR A 10 -10.26 9.93 4.56
C TYR A 10 -11.00 8.60 4.43
N LEU A 11 -10.68 7.86 3.35
CA LEU A 11 -11.29 6.57 3.07
C LEU A 11 -10.55 5.39 3.72
N ALA A 12 -9.25 5.52 3.97
CA ALA A 12 -8.41 4.47 4.54
C ALA A 12 -7.10 5.01 5.10
N VAL A 13 -6.47 4.24 5.99
CA VAL A 13 -5.08 4.45 6.44
C VAL A 13 -4.12 3.64 5.55
N ALA A 14 -3.02 4.24 5.12
CA ALA A 14 -1.92 3.48 4.51
C ALA A 14 -0.93 3.07 5.60
N THR A 15 -0.69 1.77 5.79
CA THR A 15 0.27 1.28 6.79
C THR A 15 0.86 -0.08 6.42
N ASP A 16 2.16 -0.22 6.66
CA ASP A 16 2.97 -1.43 6.57
C ASP A 16 3.06 -2.21 7.89
N ASP A 17 2.76 -1.57 9.02
CA ASP A 17 2.93 -2.17 10.34
C ASP A 17 1.86 -3.24 10.58
N ALA A 18 2.31 -4.48 10.79
CA ALA A 18 1.43 -5.64 10.99
C ALA A 18 0.62 -5.55 12.30
N LYS A 19 1.19 -4.98 13.36
CA LYS A 19 0.50 -4.80 14.65
C LYS A 19 -0.59 -3.73 14.50
N LEU A 20 -0.28 -2.63 13.83
CA LEU A 20 -1.26 -1.58 13.54
C LEU A 20 -2.35 -2.10 12.60
N SER A 21 -1.99 -2.79 11.52
CA SER A 21 -2.94 -3.44 10.60
C SER A 21 -3.92 -4.36 11.33
N ARG A 22 -3.44 -5.13 12.31
CA ARG A 22 -4.30 -5.97 13.17
C ARG A 22 -5.26 -5.12 14.00
N VAL A 23 -4.78 -4.03 14.62
CA VAL A 23 -5.62 -3.12 15.41
C VAL A 23 -6.67 -2.42 14.55
N LEU A 24 -6.29 -1.91 13.38
CA LEU A 24 -7.21 -1.26 12.44
C LEU A 24 -8.30 -2.23 11.98
N ARG A 25 -7.93 -3.48 11.65
CA ARG A 25 -8.87 -4.53 11.30
C ARG A 25 -9.86 -4.83 12.43
N LEU A 26 -9.38 -4.97 13.67
CA LEU A 26 -10.24 -5.20 14.84
C LEU A 26 -11.19 -4.03 15.12
N ARG A 27 -10.81 -2.82 14.73
CA ARG A 27 -11.62 -1.60 14.88
C ARG A 27 -12.49 -1.28 13.66
N GLY A 28 -12.48 -2.13 12.62
CA GLY A 28 -13.23 -1.88 11.38
C GLY A 28 -12.75 -0.65 10.61
N ILE A 29 -11.52 -0.17 10.86
CA ILE A 29 -10.95 0.98 10.15
C ILE A 29 -10.34 0.47 8.83
N PRO A 30 -10.76 1.00 7.67
CA PRO A 30 -10.19 0.58 6.39
C PRO A 30 -8.70 0.94 6.32
N PHE A 31 -7.90 0.02 5.80
CA PHE A 31 -6.49 0.27 5.57
C PHE A 31 -6.00 -0.40 4.31
N LEU A 32 -4.90 0.14 3.77
CA LEU A 32 -4.24 -0.30 2.56
C LEU A 32 -2.76 -0.52 2.84
N LEU A 33 -2.20 -1.55 2.24
CA LEU A 33 -0.76 -1.77 2.22
C LEU A 33 -0.11 -0.76 1.24
N PRO A 34 1.00 -0.10 1.61
CA PRO A 34 1.60 0.95 0.80
C PRO A 34 1.93 0.55 -0.65
N ALA A 35 2.43 -0.67 -0.88
CA ALA A 35 2.76 -1.15 -2.22
C ALA A 35 1.51 -1.38 -3.09
N VAL A 36 0.34 -1.62 -2.48
CA VAL A 36 -0.93 -1.73 -3.21
C VAL A 36 -1.33 -0.38 -3.82
N VAL A 37 -0.96 0.74 -3.19
CA VAL A 37 -1.18 2.08 -3.74
C VAL A 37 -0.37 2.27 -5.04
N ILE A 38 0.89 1.84 -5.06
CA ILE A 38 1.73 1.87 -6.27
C ILE A 38 1.09 1.04 -7.38
N LEU A 39 0.64 -0.18 -7.05
CA LEU A 39 -0.03 -1.06 -8.02
C LEU A 39 -1.31 -0.45 -8.59
N LYS A 40 -2.11 0.24 -7.76
CA LYS A 40 -3.32 0.96 -8.19
C LYS A 40 -2.97 2.06 -9.20
N LEU A 41 -1.98 2.90 -8.89
CA LEU A 41 -1.53 3.97 -9.78
C LEU A 41 -1.04 3.44 -11.14
N PHE A 42 -0.31 2.32 -11.13
CA PHE A 42 0.13 1.65 -12.35
C PHE A 42 -1.06 1.13 -13.18
N ARG A 43 -2.00 0.43 -12.55
CA ARG A 43 -3.21 -0.11 -13.21
C ARG A 43 -4.10 1.00 -13.79
N ASP A 44 -4.19 2.12 -13.10
CA ASP A 44 -4.94 3.31 -13.53
C ASP A 44 -4.18 4.14 -14.59
N ARG A 45 -3.01 3.66 -15.06
CA ARG A 45 -2.12 4.32 -16.04
C ARG A 45 -1.67 5.72 -15.61
N LYS A 46 -1.65 6.01 -14.30
CA LYS A 46 -1.13 7.27 -13.74
C LYS A 46 0.39 7.29 -13.68
N ILE A 47 1.01 6.12 -13.60
CA ILE A 47 2.46 5.90 -13.69
C ILE A 47 2.75 4.73 -14.64
N ASN A 48 3.91 4.75 -15.28
CA ASN A 48 4.36 3.63 -16.11
C ASN A 48 5.08 2.55 -15.26
N ARG A 49 5.39 1.40 -15.87
CA ARG A 49 6.02 0.26 -15.18
C ARG A 49 7.36 0.64 -14.53
N ASN A 50 8.20 1.41 -15.22
CA ASN A 50 9.53 1.77 -14.70
C ASN A 50 9.40 2.65 -13.45
N VAL A 51 8.51 3.63 -13.48
CA VAL A 51 8.20 4.49 -12.32
C VAL A 51 7.64 3.67 -11.16
N ALA A 52 6.73 2.73 -11.44
CA ALA A 52 6.17 1.86 -10.41
C ALA A 52 7.24 0.97 -9.73
N LEU A 53 8.15 0.39 -10.51
CA LEU A 53 9.27 -0.41 -9.97
C LEU A 53 10.23 0.45 -9.15
N GLU A 54 10.57 1.66 -9.63
CA GLU A 54 11.43 2.59 -8.88
C GLU A 54 10.81 2.99 -7.53
N MET A 55 9.52 3.33 -7.52
CA MET A 55 8.79 3.63 -6.29
C MET A 55 8.75 2.43 -5.33
N LEU A 56 8.58 1.22 -5.87
CA LEU A 56 8.57 -0.01 -5.06
C LEU A 56 9.94 -0.29 -4.43
N GLU A 57 11.05 -0.07 -5.15
CA GLU A 57 12.40 -0.19 -4.58
C GLU A 57 12.64 0.82 -3.45
N LYS A 58 12.18 2.06 -3.61
CA LYS A 58 12.25 3.08 -2.55
C LYS A 58 11.42 2.70 -1.32
N LEU A 59 10.31 1.99 -1.52
CA LEU A 59 9.41 1.56 -0.46
C LEU A 59 9.90 0.30 0.27
N ARG A 60 10.75 -0.52 -0.37
CA ARG A 60 11.24 -1.81 0.14
C ARG A 60 11.72 -1.79 1.61
N PRO A 61 12.47 -0.79 2.10
CA PRO A 61 12.93 -0.77 3.50
C PRO A 61 11.81 -0.65 4.54
N PHE A 62 10.60 -0.30 4.09
CA PHE A 62 9.44 0.03 4.94
C PHE A 62 8.29 -0.95 4.77
N ILE A 63 8.44 -2.05 4.04
CA ILE A 63 7.37 -3.03 3.84
C ILE A 63 7.89 -4.44 4.01
N SER A 64 6.99 -5.38 4.26
CA SER A 64 7.36 -6.80 4.34
C SER A 64 7.89 -7.32 2.99
N ASP A 65 8.76 -8.33 3.05
CA ASP A 65 9.26 -9.02 1.85
C ASP A 65 8.11 -9.63 1.02
N ASP A 66 7.05 -10.11 1.68
CA ASP A 66 5.86 -10.66 1.02
C ASP A 66 5.10 -9.59 0.23
N GLU A 67 4.88 -8.42 0.82
CA GLU A 67 4.22 -7.29 0.17
C GLU A 67 5.03 -6.83 -1.05
N TYR A 68 6.33 -6.63 -0.86
CA TYR A 68 7.25 -6.23 -1.91
C TYR A 68 7.27 -7.24 -3.07
N SER A 69 7.48 -8.52 -2.77
CA SER A 69 7.61 -9.58 -3.78
C SER A 69 6.32 -9.76 -4.58
N THR A 70 5.17 -9.72 -3.90
CA THR A 70 3.86 -9.85 -4.55
C THR A 70 3.63 -8.73 -5.56
N VAL A 71 3.87 -7.47 -5.18
CA VAL A 71 3.66 -6.33 -6.07
C VAL A 71 4.68 -6.34 -7.20
N ARG A 72 5.94 -6.68 -6.92
CA ARG A 72 7.00 -6.78 -7.94
C ARG A 72 6.65 -7.77 -9.04
N ILE A 73 6.22 -8.99 -8.68
CA ILE A 73 5.79 -10.02 -9.65
C ILE A 73 4.65 -9.50 -10.54
N ILE A 74 3.68 -8.78 -9.97
CA ILE A 74 2.56 -8.23 -10.73
C ILE A 74 3.03 -7.14 -11.71
N LEU A 75 3.92 -6.26 -11.29
CA LEU A 75 4.47 -5.19 -12.13
C LEU A 75 5.32 -5.75 -13.29
N GLU A 76 6.10 -6.80 -13.04
CA GLU A 76 7.01 -7.42 -14.01
C GLU A 76 6.28 -8.30 -15.04
N LYS A 77 5.10 -8.86 -14.71
CA LYS A 77 4.29 -9.60 -15.67
C LYS A 77 3.97 -8.74 -16.90
N LYS A 78 4.32 -9.24 -18.09
CA LYS A 78 3.78 -8.73 -19.36
C LYS A 78 2.31 -9.14 -19.41
N LEU A 79 1.42 -8.15 -19.28
CA LEU A 79 0.04 -8.25 -19.76
C LEU A 79 0.04 -8.38 -21.28
#